data_AF-A0A5C6MKD1-F1
#
_entry.id   AF-A0A5C6MKD1-F1
#
_cell.length_a   1.000
_cell.length_b   1.000
_cell.length_c   1.000
_cell.angle_alpha   90.00
_cell.angle_beta   90.00
_cell.angle_gamma   90.00
#
_symmetry.space_group_name_H-M   'P 1'
#
loop_
_entity.id
_entity.type
_entity.pdbx_description
1 polymer ?
#
loop_
_entity_poly.entity_id
_entity_poly.type
_entity_poly.pdbx_seq_one_letter_code
_entity_poly.pdbx_strand_id
1 'polypeptide(L)'
;MAILFLLELPIMQLNWVNNFGHEGLGLLLDALEKLLDKKQQENIDKKNQHKLIQCLKAFMNNKYGLQRILGDERSLLLLARAIDPKQTSMMTETVKILSAFCIIGEENILDKILAAMTIAAERNNKERFASIVEGLENHEAQQLQVACMQLINALVTSPDDLDFRIHLRNEFLRCGLKKILPELKETEELDIQLKVFNENKEEDSIELSHRLDDIRAEMEYPFVLIYR
;
A
#
# COMPACT_ATOMS: atom_id res chain seq x y z
N MET A 1 -6.49 11.60 15.73
CA MET A 1 -7.81 10.94 15.70
C MET A 1 -7.98 9.93 14.54
N ALA A 2 -6.93 9.53 13.81
CA ALA A 2 -7.07 8.69 12.61
C ALA A 2 -6.68 7.20 12.76
N ILE A 3 -6.25 6.74 13.94
CA ILE A 3 -5.65 5.40 14.12
C ILE A 3 -6.64 4.34 14.64
N LEU A 4 -7.87 4.71 15.03
CA LEU A 4 -8.78 3.81 15.76
C LEU A 4 -9.91 3.15 14.94
N PHE A 5 -10.00 3.35 13.62
CA PHE A 5 -11.14 2.83 12.83
C PHE A 5 -10.83 1.64 11.89
N LEU A 6 -9.62 1.07 11.92
CA LEU A 6 -9.26 0.00 10.95
C LEU A 6 -9.65 -1.43 11.34
N LEU A 7 -10.26 -1.67 12.51
CA LEU A 7 -10.46 -3.03 13.01
C LEU A 7 -11.81 -3.23 13.73
N GLU A 8 -12.93 -2.85 13.11
CA GLU A 8 -14.25 -3.28 13.57
C GLU A 8 -14.61 -4.68 13.01
N LEU A 9 -14.09 -5.72 13.67
CA LEU A 9 -14.64 -7.09 13.62
C LEU A 9 -14.55 -7.71 15.02
N PRO A 10 -15.48 -8.61 15.39
CA PRO A 10 -15.53 -9.18 16.73
C PRO A 10 -14.24 -9.94 17.05
N ILE A 11 -13.68 -9.65 18.23
CA ILE A 11 -12.49 -10.29 18.77
C ILE A 11 -12.76 -11.79 18.88
N MET A 12 -12.17 -12.61 18.00
CA MET A 12 -12.13 -14.06 18.22
C MET A 12 -11.32 -14.34 19.48
N GLN A 13 -11.71 -15.34 20.28
CA GLN A 13 -10.99 -15.68 21.51
C GLN A 13 -9.49 -15.92 21.20
N LEU A 14 -8.61 -15.16 21.87
CA LEU A 14 -7.15 -15.15 21.64
C LEU A 14 -6.52 -16.55 21.58
N ASN A 15 -7.02 -17.49 22.40
CA ASN A 15 -6.53 -18.87 22.43
C ASN A 15 -6.80 -19.65 21.13
N TRP A 16 -7.92 -19.39 20.46
CA TRP A 16 -8.24 -20.05 19.18
C TRP A 16 -7.32 -19.53 18.07
N VAL A 17 -7.08 -18.22 18.03
CA VAL A 17 -6.23 -17.61 17.00
C VAL A 17 -4.79 -18.11 17.10
N ASN A 18 -4.25 -18.23 18.32
CA ASN A 18 -2.91 -18.78 18.53
C ASN A 18 -2.81 -20.23 18.04
N ASN A 19 -3.82 -21.07 18.33
CA ASN A 19 -3.85 -22.46 17.87
C ASN A 19 -4.02 -22.55 16.34
N PHE A 20 -4.84 -21.69 15.74
CA PHE A 20 -5.02 -21.62 14.29
C PHE A 20 -3.77 -21.10 13.57
N GLY A 21 -3.07 -20.11 14.12
CA GLY A 21 -1.97 -19.43 13.42
C GLY A 21 -0.70 -20.25 13.20
N HIS A 22 -0.56 -21.42 13.85
CA HIS A 22 0.57 -22.32 13.62
C HIS A 22 0.45 -23.10 12.30
N GLU A 23 -0.74 -23.62 11.96
CA GLU A 23 -0.95 -24.43 10.74
C GLU A 23 -2.02 -23.85 9.81
N GLY A 24 -3.07 -23.24 10.37
CA GLY A 24 -4.20 -22.68 9.64
C GLY A 24 -3.84 -21.49 8.75
N LEU A 25 -2.90 -20.63 9.16
CA LEU A 25 -2.42 -19.55 8.30
C LEU A 25 -1.78 -20.11 7.01
N GLY A 26 -0.90 -21.10 7.14
CA GLY A 26 -0.27 -21.75 5.98
C GLY A 26 -1.30 -22.30 5.00
N LEU A 27 -2.33 -22.99 5.51
CA LEU A 27 -3.41 -23.53 4.68
C LEU A 27 -4.23 -22.44 3.97
N LEU A 28 -4.48 -21.30 4.62
CA LEU A 28 -5.15 -20.15 3.97
C LEU A 28 -4.30 -19.58 2.83
N LEU A 29 -2.99 -19.42 3.05
CA LEU A 29 -2.07 -18.91 2.04
C LEU A 29 -1.92 -19.90 0.87
N ASP A 30 -1.82 -21.20 1.14
CA ASP A 30 -1.78 -22.25 0.12
C ASP A 30 -3.05 -22.24 -0.74
N ALA A 31 -4.23 -22.11 -0.11
CA ALA A 31 -5.50 -22.02 -0.81
C ALA A 31 -5.59 -20.76 -1.68
N LEU A 32 -5.15 -19.61 -1.15
CA LEU A 32 -5.15 -18.34 -1.87
C LEU A 32 -4.20 -18.39 -3.06
N GLU A 33 -2.98 -18.88 -2.87
CA GLU A 33 -2.00 -19.03 -3.93
C GLU A 33 -2.51 -19.92 -5.07
N LYS A 34 -3.07 -21.09 -4.72
CA LYS A 34 -3.64 -22.01 -5.70
C LYS A 34 -4.76 -21.37 -6.53
N LEU A 35 -5.60 -20.55 -5.91
CA LEU A 35 -6.67 -19.83 -6.63
C LEU A 35 -6.11 -18.70 -7.50
N LEU A 36 -5.10 -17.97 -7.04
CA LEU A 36 -4.44 -16.92 -7.80
C LEU A 36 -3.65 -17.46 -9.00
N ASP A 37 -3.10 -18.68 -8.91
CA ASP A 37 -2.37 -19.35 -9.99
C ASP A 37 -3.30 -20.01 -11.04
N LYS A 38 -4.60 -20.11 -10.76
CA LYS A 38 -5.56 -20.73 -11.68
C LYS A 38 -5.69 -19.87 -12.94
N LYS A 39 -5.25 -20.40 -14.09
CA LYS A 39 -5.28 -19.70 -15.40
C LYS A 39 -6.67 -19.28 -15.84
N GLN A 40 -7.67 -20.13 -15.59
CA GLN A 40 -9.07 -19.87 -15.89
C GLN A 40 -9.84 -19.79 -14.59
N GLN A 41 -10.18 -18.58 -14.17
CA GLN A 41 -10.91 -18.33 -12.93
C GLN A 41 -12.40 -18.23 -13.21
N GLU A 42 -13.17 -19.04 -12.51
CA GLU A 42 -14.62 -18.97 -12.46
C GLU A 42 -15.06 -17.93 -11.42
N ASN A 43 -16.31 -17.50 -11.49
CA ASN A 43 -16.86 -16.55 -10.51
C ASN A 43 -16.80 -17.08 -9.07
N ILE A 44 -16.84 -18.41 -8.88
CA ILE A 44 -16.69 -19.03 -7.56
C ILE A 44 -15.27 -18.91 -7.03
N ASP A 45 -14.25 -19.01 -7.90
CA ASP A 45 -12.85 -18.86 -7.49
C ASP A 45 -12.58 -17.43 -6.98
N LYS A 46 -13.08 -16.42 -7.71
CA LYS A 46 -13.00 -15.01 -7.31
C LYS A 46 -13.66 -14.73 -5.96
N LYS A 47 -14.87 -15.28 -5.74
CA LYS A 47 -15.56 -15.20 -4.45
C LYS A 47 -14.75 -15.86 -3.34
N ASN A 48 -14.14 -17.00 -3.61
CA ASN A 48 -13.31 -17.71 -2.64
C ASN A 48 -12.02 -16.95 -2.32
N GLN A 49 -11.36 -16.34 -3.32
CA GLN A 49 -10.20 -15.46 -3.11
C GLN A 49 -10.57 -14.31 -2.18
N HIS A 50 -11.66 -13.59 -2.46
CA HIS A 50 -12.14 -12.51 -1.60
C HIS A 50 -12.43 -13.01 -0.18
N LYS A 51 -13.04 -14.19 -0.02
CA LYS A 51 -13.29 -14.75 1.29
C LYS A 51 -12.02 -15.08 2.06
N LEU A 52 -10.98 -15.56 1.37
CA LEU A 52 -9.67 -15.79 1.97
C LEU A 52 -9.01 -14.48 2.42
N ILE A 53 -9.11 -13.39 1.64
CA ILE A 53 -8.66 -12.06 2.07
C ILE A 53 -9.40 -11.60 3.33
N GLN A 54 -10.72 -11.82 3.42
CA GLN A 54 -11.50 -11.55 4.63
C GLN A 54 -11.05 -12.39 5.83
N CYS A 55 -10.70 -13.66 5.62
CA CYS A 55 -10.15 -14.53 6.66
C CYS A 55 -8.78 -14.03 7.13
N LEU A 56 -7.90 -13.62 6.22
CA LEU A 56 -6.62 -13.00 6.58
C LEU A 56 -6.89 -11.74 7.40
N LYS A 57 -7.75 -10.83 6.94
CA LYS A 57 -8.14 -9.62 7.69
C LYS A 57 -8.59 -9.92 9.11
N ALA A 58 -9.46 -10.92 9.29
CA ALA A 58 -9.92 -11.33 10.61
C ALA A 58 -8.79 -11.91 11.48
N PHE A 59 -7.89 -12.70 10.87
CA PHE A 59 -6.73 -13.28 11.56
C PHE A 59 -5.76 -12.21 12.07
N MET A 60 -5.51 -11.15 11.31
CA MET A 60 -4.64 -10.02 11.71
C MET A 60 -5.33 -9.02 12.66
N ASN A 61 -6.60 -9.23 13.03
CA ASN A 61 -7.31 -8.40 14.01
C ASN A 61 -6.87 -8.68 15.48
N ASN A 62 -5.59 -8.95 15.68
CA ASN A 62 -4.92 -9.11 16.97
C ASN A 62 -3.41 -9.06 16.73
N LYS A 63 -2.65 -8.71 17.78
CA LYS A 63 -1.20 -8.52 17.70
C LYS A 63 -0.46 -9.75 17.14
N TYR A 64 -0.83 -10.95 17.58
CA TYR A 64 -0.16 -12.18 17.16
C TYR A 64 -0.34 -12.43 15.65
N GLY A 65 -1.59 -12.41 15.16
CA GLY A 65 -1.87 -12.64 13.74
C GLY A 65 -1.26 -11.57 12.84
N LEU A 66 -1.28 -10.31 13.28
CA LEU A 66 -0.62 -9.21 12.58
C LEU A 66 0.89 -9.44 12.46
N GLN A 67 1.58 -9.73 13.57
CA GLN A 67 3.03 -9.98 13.55
C GLN A 67 3.39 -11.20 12.69
N ARG A 68 2.56 -12.24 12.66
CA ARG A 68 2.77 -13.42 11.80
C ARG A 68 2.68 -13.07 10.32
N ILE A 69 1.70 -12.27 9.91
CA ILE A 69 1.56 -11.82 8.52
C ILE A 69 2.70 -10.89 8.11
N LEU A 70 3.04 -9.89 8.94
CA LEU A 70 4.13 -8.95 8.67
C LEU A 70 5.51 -9.64 8.62
N GLY A 71 5.68 -10.71 9.38
CA GLY A 71 6.90 -11.51 9.43
C GLY A 71 7.05 -12.52 8.28
N ASP A 72 6.03 -12.72 7.44
CA ASP A 72 6.03 -13.69 6.35
C ASP A 72 5.96 -13.00 4.97
N GLU A 73 7.08 -13.01 4.24
CA GLU A 73 7.17 -12.41 2.91
C GLU A 73 6.19 -13.03 1.90
N ARG A 74 5.86 -14.31 2.07
CA ARG A 74 4.87 -14.98 1.22
C ARG A 74 3.48 -14.38 1.42
N SER A 75 3.11 -14.07 2.66
CA SER A 75 1.85 -13.38 2.97
C SER A 75 1.77 -12.02 2.27
N LEU A 76 2.83 -11.21 2.36
CA LEU A 76 2.89 -9.90 1.70
C LEU A 76 2.81 -10.03 0.17
N LEU A 77 3.51 -11.01 -0.42
CA LEU A 77 3.45 -11.30 -1.85
C LEU A 77 2.04 -11.71 -2.30
N LEU A 78 1.34 -12.56 -1.55
CA LEU A 78 -0.02 -12.98 -1.92
C LEU A 78 -1.03 -11.83 -1.79
N LEU A 79 -0.87 -10.95 -0.79
CA LEU A 79 -1.65 -9.71 -0.71
C LEU A 79 -1.37 -8.80 -1.92
N ALA A 80 -0.10 -8.57 -2.27
CA ALA A 80 0.24 -7.78 -3.45
C ALA A 80 -0.34 -8.36 -4.75
N ARG A 81 -0.33 -9.70 -4.89
CA ARG A 81 -0.95 -10.40 -6.03
C ARG A 81 -2.48 -10.32 -6.05
N ALA A 82 -3.12 -10.07 -4.91
CA ALA A 82 -4.58 -9.90 -4.80
C ALA A 82 -5.05 -8.48 -5.20
N ILE A 83 -4.13 -7.56 -5.53
CA ILE A 83 -4.45 -6.24 -6.08
C ILE A 83 -4.88 -6.40 -7.55
N ASP A 84 -6.17 -6.64 -7.75
CA ASP A 84 -6.80 -6.83 -9.06
C ASP A 84 -7.98 -5.85 -9.27
N PRO A 85 -7.85 -4.83 -10.14
CA PRO A 85 -8.91 -3.84 -10.43
C PRO A 85 -10.21 -4.46 -10.93
N LYS A 86 -10.15 -5.67 -11.50
CA LYS A 86 -11.33 -6.41 -11.97
C LYS A 86 -12.14 -7.03 -10.82
N GLN A 87 -11.58 -7.04 -9.61
CA GLN A 87 -12.21 -7.57 -8.39
C GLN A 87 -12.28 -6.47 -7.32
N THR A 88 -13.05 -5.43 -7.61
CA THR A 88 -13.10 -4.18 -6.84
C THR A 88 -13.23 -4.37 -5.33
N SER A 89 -14.14 -5.24 -4.86
CA SER A 89 -14.33 -5.49 -3.42
C SER A 89 -13.11 -6.14 -2.76
N MET A 90 -12.51 -7.14 -3.41
CA MET A 90 -11.32 -7.81 -2.91
C MET A 90 -10.11 -6.87 -2.90
N MET A 91 -9.92 -6.12 -3.99
CA MET A 91 -8.85 -5.13 -4.09
C MET A 91 -9.01 -4.04 -3.03
N THR A 92 -10.22 -3.53 -2.80
CA THR A 92 -10.51 -2.52 -1.77
C THR A 92 -10.07 -2.99 -0.38
N GLU A 93 -10.39 -4.23 -0.01
CA GLU A 93 -9.93 -4.78 1.28
C GLU A 93 -8.41 -4.96 1.31
N THR A 94 -7.84 -5.48 0.23
CA THR A 94 -6.40 -5.75 0.12
C THR A 94 -5.56 -4.47 0.25
N VAL A 95 -5.92 -3.40 -0.47
CA VAL A 95 -5.18 -2.14 -0.41
C VAL A 95 -5.35 -1.44 0.94
N LYS A 96 -6.51 -1.59 1.63
CA LYS A 96 -6.69 -1.12 3.01
C LYS A 96 -5.78 -1.87 3.99
N ILE A 97 -5.62 -3.18 3.82
CA ILE A 97 -4.68 -3.98 4.63
C ILE A 97 -3.25 -3.47 4.43
N LEU A 98 -2.81 -3.32 3.17
CA LEU A 98 -1.46 -2.85 2.87
C LEU A 98 -1.23 -1.41 3.36
N SER A 99 -2.25 -0.54 3.28
CA SER A 99 -2.19 0.83 3.84
C SER A 99 -1.92 0.77 5.34
N ALA A 100 -2.65 -0.08 6.07
CA ALA A 100 -2.45 -0.26 7.51
C ALA A 100 -1.04 -0.78 7.82
N PHE A 101 -0.49 -1.67 6.98
CA PHE A 101 0.86 -2.20 7.17
C PHE A 101 1.94 -1.14 6.95
N CYS A 102 1.78 -0.24 5.98
CA CYS A 102 2.71 0.87 5.77
C CYS A 102 2.74 1.85 6.95
N ILE A 103 1.61 1.98 7.68
CA ILE A 103 1.49 2.91 8.82
C ILE A 103 1.93 2.27 10.14
N ILE A 104 1.58 1.00 10.36
CA ILE A 104 1.76 0.32 11.66
C ILE A 104 3.02 -0.52 11.70
N GLY A 105 3.49 -1.01 10.55
CA GLY A 105 4.61 -1.94 10.54
C GLY A 105 5.92 -1.26 10.95
N GLU A 106 6.78 -2.07 11.55
CA GLU A 106 8.09 -1.66 12.05
C GLU A 106 9.13 -1.63 10.91
N GLU A 107 10.39 -1.36 11.24
CA GLU A 107 11.50 -1.16 10.29
C GLU A 107 11.50 -2.17 9.12
N ASN A 108 11.72 -1.66 7.90
CA ASN A 108 11.80 -2.39 6.63
C ASN A 108 10.49 -3.02 6.11
N ILE A 109 9.34 -2.85 6.79
CA ILE A 109 8.08 -3.39 6.26
C ILE A 109 7.72 -2.80 4.91
N LEU A 110 7.97 -1.49 4.72
CA LEU A 110 7.68 -0.78 3.49
C LEU A 110 8.46 -1.37 2.32
N ASP A 111 9.76 -1.62 2.51
CA ASP A 111 10.62 -2.23 1.49
C ASP A 111 10.13 -3.62 1.10
N LYS A 112 9.68 -4.42 2.07
CA LYS A 112 9.10 -5.73 1.81
C LYS A 112 7.79 -5.65 1.02
N ILE A 113 6.92 -4.68 1.34
CA ILE A 113 5.69 -4.43 0.60
C ILE A 113 6.01 -4.00 -0.83
N LEU A 114 6.93 -3.06 -1.02
CA LEU A 114 7.35 -2.59 -2.34
C LEU A 114 8.00 -3.70 -3.17
N ALA A 115 8.81 -4.56 -2.56
CA ALA A 115 9.39 -5.74 -3.20
C ALA A 115 8.30 -6.74 -3.64
N ALA A 116 7.34 -7.04 -2.74
CA ALA A 116 6.21 -7.90 -3.04
C ALA A 116 5.36 -7.36 -4.21
N MET A 117 5.09 -6.05 -4.23
CA MET A 117 4.37 -5.39 -5.33
C MET A 117 5.14 -5.45 -6.65
N THR A 118 6.47 -5.27 -6.59
CA THR A 118 7.35 -5.38 -7.77
C THR A 118 7.28 -6.79 -8.36
N ILE A 119 7.48 -7.83 -7.53
CA ILE A 119 7.39 -9.23 -7.96
C ILE A 119 6.00 -9.57 -8.52
N ALA A 120 4.93 -9.08 -7.87
CA ALA A 120 3.55 -9.32 -8.32
C ALA A 120 3.26 -8.68 -9.68
N ALA A 121 3.82 -7.51 -9.95
CA ALA A 121 3.61 -6.79 -11.20
C ALA A 121 4.45 -7.33 -12.36
N GLU A 122 5.70 -7.73 -12.09
CA GLU A 122 6.57 -8.41 -13.06
C GLU A 122 5.92 -9.69 -13.61
N ARG A 123 5.25 -10.48 -12.76
CA ARG A 123 4.48 -11.67 -13.18
C ARG A 123 3.40 -11.35 -14.21
N ASN A 124 2.91 -10.11 -14.23
CA ASN A 124 1.86 -9.65 -15.13
C ASN A 124 2.38 -8.70 -16.23
N ASN A 125 3.71 -8.52 -16.36
CA ASN A 125 4.34 -7.55 -17.27
C ASN A 125 3.75 -6.13 -17.14
N LYS A 126 3.53 -5.69 -15.89
CA LYS A 126 3.03 -4.36 -15.54
C LYS A 126 4.03 -3.64 -14.64
N GLU A 127 3.93 -2.31 -14.61
CA GLU A 127 4.55 -1.48 -13.58
C GLU A 127 3.92 -1.77 -12.21
N ARG A 128 4.72 -1.70 -11.12
CA ARG A 128 4.28 -2.09 -9.77
C ARG A 128 3.10 -1.32 -9.20
N PHE A 129 2.87 -0.11 -9.70
CA PHE A 129 1.76 0.76 -9.28
C PHE A 129 0.60 0.82 -10.28
N ALA A 130 0.71 0.18 -11.45
CA ALA A 130 -0.29 0.29 -12.51
C ALA A 130 -1.69 -0.13 -12.05
N SER A 131 -1.82 -1.26 -11.34
CA SER A 131 -3.12 -1.75 -10.86
C SER A 131 -3.77 -0.79 -9.86
N ILE A 132 -3.00 -0.11 -9.01
CA ILE A 132 -3.55 0.85 -8.03
C ILE A 132 -4.08 2.09 -8.76
N VAL A 133 -3.34 2.57 -9.76
CA VAL A 133 -3.75 3.70 -10.60
C VAL A 133 -5.01 3.34 -11.41
N GLU A 134 -5.08 2.13 -11.98
CA GLU A 134 -6.27 1.59 -12.68
C GLU A 134 -7.49 1.51 -11.74
N GLY A 135 -7.30 1.13 -10.47
CA GLY A 135 -8.38 1.13 -9.47
C GLY A 135 -8.92 2.52 -9.14
N LEU A 136 -8.07 3.55 -9.20
CA LEU A 136 -8.45 4.95 -8.96
C LEU A 136 -9.25 5.54 -10.14
N GLU A 137 -9.03 5.06 -11.36
CA GLU A 137 -9.77 5.47 -12.57
C GLU A 137 -11.23 4.94 -12.58
N ASN A 138 -11.55 3.92 -11.78
CA ASN A 138 -12.88 3.33 -11.77
C ASN A 138 -13.91 4.23 -11.06
N HIS A 139 -14.55 5.12 -11.83
CA HIS A 139 -15.57 6.05 -11.36
C HIS A 139 -16.85 5.40 -10.79
N GLU A 140 -17.08 4.11 -11.05
CA GLU A 140 -18.23 3.37 -10.50
C GLU A 140 -17.93 2.82 -9.09
N ALA A 141 -16.66 2.76 -8.69
CA ALA A 141 -16.20 2.12 -7.46
C ALA A 141 -15.58 3.14 -6.49
N GLN A 142 -16.37 4.09 -5.99
CA GLN A 142 -15.88 5.17 -5.10
C GLN A 142 -15.10 4.67 -3.88
N GLN A 143 -15.53 3.57 -3.24
CA GLN A 143 -14.81 2.98 -2.11
C GLN A 143 -13.41 2.46 -2.50
N LEU A 144 -13.26 1.96 -3.73
CA LEU A 144 -11.98 1.54 -4.26
C LEU A 144 -11.09 2.76 -4.53
N GLN A 145 -11.65 3.85 -5.08
CA GLN A 145 -10.91 5.09 -5.32
C GLN A 145 -10.30 5.64 -4.03
N VAL A 146 -11.12 5.78 -2.98
CA VAL A 146 -10.67 6.22 -1.65
C VAL A 146 -9.57 5.29 -1.11
N ALA A 147 -9.76 3.97 -1.22
CA ALA A 147 -8.81 2.99 -0.72
C ALA A 147 -7.48 2.97 -1.51
N CYS A 148 -7.53 3.19 -2.83
CA CYS A 148 -6.32 3.32 -3.65
C CYS A 148 -5.56 4.59 -3.30
N MET A 149 -6.26 5.72 -3.16
CA MET A 149 -5.62 6.98 -2.76
C MET A 149 -5.03 6.90 -1.35
N GLN A 150 -5.71 6.21 -0.43
CA GLN A 150 -5.20 5.93 0.90
C GLN A 150 -3.90 5.12 0.86
N LEU A 151 -3.81 4.08 0.02
CA LEU A 151 -2.58 3.31 -0.15
C LEU A 151 -1.46 4.14 -0.76
N ILE A 152 -1.76 4.97 -1.77
CA ILE A 152 -0.79 5.91 -2.36
C ILE A 152 -0.22 6.81 -1.27
N ASN A 153 -1.09 7.45 -0.47
CA ASN A 153 -0.68 8.29 0.65
C ASN A 153 0.21 7.51 1.63
N ALA A 154 -0.26 6.34 2.09
CA ALA A 154 0.49 5.53 3.04
C ALA A 154 1.89 5.14 2.52
N LEU A 155 2.04 4.85 1.23
CA LEU A 155 3.33 4.51 0.63
C LEU A 155 4.26 5.71 0.49
N VAL A 156 3.74 6.89 0.12
CA VAL A 156 4.58 8.09 -0.11
C VAL A 156 4.90 8.84 1.17
N THR A 157 4.09 8.70 2.23
CA THR A 157 4.33 9.37 3.53
C THR A 157 5.03 8.48 4.55
N SER A 158 5.14 7.17 4.31
CA SER A 158 5.78 6.23 5.23
C SER A 158 7.32 6.39 5.31
N PRO A 159 8.06 6.68 4.23
CA PRO A 159 9.50 6.92 4.33
C PRO A 159 9.89 8.20 5.07
N ASP A 160 10.89 8.11 5.93
CA ASP A 160 11.54 9.30 6.53
C ASP A 160 12.44 10.04 5.52
N ASP A 161 13.02 9.32 4.56
CA ASP A 161 13.92 9.88 3.55
C ASP A 161 13.16 10.65 2.45
N LEU A 162 13.45 11.95 2.34
CA LEU A 162 12.82 12.85 1.36
C LEU A 162 13.00 12.36 -0.08
N ASP A 163 14.20 11.92 -0.42
CA ASP A 163 14.53 11.50 -1.79
C ASP A 163 13.69 10.27 -2.18
N PHE A 164 13.46 9.34 -1.24
CA PHE A 164 12.61 8.18 -1.43
C PHE A 164 11.12 8.53 -1.52
N ARG A 165 10.61 9.47 -0.70
CA ARG A 165 9.22 9.99 -0.84
C ARG A 165 8.99 10.60 -2.23
N ILE A 166 9.92 11.45 -2.67
CA ILE A 166 9.88 12.07 -4.01
C ILE A 166 9.95 11.00 -5.11
N HIS A 167 10.81 9.99 -4.96
CA HIS A 167 10.95 8.89 -5.90
C HIS A 167 9.62 8.13 -6.09
N LEU A 168 9.01 7.67 -5.00
CA LEU A 168 7.75 6.91 -5.04
C LEU A 168 6.62 7.74 -5.64
N ARG A 169 6.50 9.02 -5.24
CA ARG A 169 5.48 9.91 -5.79
C ARG A 169 5.65 10.12 -7.29
N ASN A 170 6.88 10.37 -7.75
CA ASN A 170 7.15 10.55 -9.17
C ASN A 170 6.88 9.27 -9.98
N GLU A 171 7.08 8.10 -9.39
CA GLU A 171 6.73 6.83 -10.03
C GLU A 171 5.22 6.66 -10.21
N PHE A 172 4.40 6.95 -9.19
CA PHE A 172 2.94 6.98 -9.33
C PHE A 172 2.49 7.96 -10.42
N LEU A 173 3.08 9.16 -10.47
CA LEU A 173 2.77 10.16 -11.50
C LEU A 173 3.08 9.64 -12.90
N ARG A 174 4.21 8.94 -13.10
CA ARG A 174 4.58 8.29 -14.37
C ARG A 174 3.66 7.12 -14.72
N CYS A 175 3.14 6.40 -13.73
CA CYS A 175 2.17 5.32 -13.91
C CYS A 175 0.76 5.81 -14.34
N GLY A 176 0.56 7.12 -14.48
CA GLY A 176 -0.70 7.71 -14.97
C GLY A 176 -1.47 8.54 -13.96
N LEU A 177 -1.05 8.54 -12.68
CA LEU A 177 -1.75 9.29 -11.63
C LEU A 177 -1.91 10.78 -11.97
N LYS A 178 -0.90 11.40 -12.60
CA LYS A 178 -0.95 12.82 -12.99
C LYS A 178 -2.15 13.16 -13.89
N LYS A 179 -2.56 12.23 -14.75
CA LYS A 179 -3.68 12.42 -15.69
C LYS A 179 -5.03 12.19 -15.01
N ILE A 180 -5.08 11.27 -14.05
CA ILE A 180 -6.30 10.89 -13.35
C ILE A 180 -6.70 11.93 -12.30
N LEU A 181 -5.75 12.52 -11.57
CA LEU A 181 -6.04 13.44 -10.47
C LEU A 181 -7.08 14.54 -10.81
N PRO A 182 -7.02 15.23 -11.97
CA PRO A 182 -8.01 16.26 -12.33
C PRO A 182 -9.40 15.69 -12.70
N GLU A 183 -9.50 14.40 -13.01
CA GLU A 183 -10.73 13.73 -13.48
C GLU A 183 -11.51 13.07 -12.33
N LEU A 184 -10.91 12.98 -11.15
CA LEU A 184 -11.55 12.37 -9.98
C LEU A 184 -12.72 13.21 -9.50
N LYS A 185 -13.89 12.58 -9.39
CA LYS A 185 -15.06 13.18 -8.77
C LYS A 185 -14.90 13.13 -7.27
N GLU A 186 -14.76 14.30 -6.66
CA GLU A 186 -14.58 14.46 -5.23
C GLU A 186 -15.83 13.99 -4.46
N THR A 187 -15.68 12.88 -3.74
CA THR A 187 -16.48 12.60 -2.54
C THR A 187 -15.78 13.23 -1.34
N GLU A 188 -16.48 13.46 -0.23
CA GLU A 188 -15.88 14.02 0.99
C GLU A 188 -14.66 13.21 1.46
N GLU A 189 -14.77 11.87 1.43
CA GLU A 189 -13.67 10.98 1.81
C GLU A 189 -12.48 11.04 0.84
N LEU A 190 -12.74 11.11 -0.46
CA LEU A 190 -11.69 11.19 -1.47
C LEU A 190 -10.99 12.55 -1.45
N ASP A 191 -11.75 13.64 -1.27
CA ASP A 191 -11.22 14.99 -1.11
C ASP A 191 -10.22 15.08 0.05
N ILE A 192 -10.53 14.46 1.19
CA ILE A 192 -9.59 14.35 2.32
C ILE A 192 -8.29 13.66 1.89
N GLN A 193 -8.35 12.54 1.15
CA GLN A 193 -7.15 11.85 0.70
C GLN A 193 -6.35 12.66 -0.33
N LEU A 194 -7.01 13.41 -1.20
CA LEU A 194 -6.36 14.29 -2.18
C LEU A 194 -5.68 15.48 -1.50
N LYS A 195 -6.31 16.06 -0.47
CA LYS A 195 -5.69 17.11 0.36
C LYS A 195 -4.43 16.62 1.04
N VAL A 196 -4.48 15.47 1.71
CA VAL A 196 -3.29 14.86 2.35
C VAL A 196 -2.15 14.68 1.35
N PHE A 197 -2.45 14.19 0.13
CA PHE A 197 -1.44 14.02 -0.90
C PHE A 197 -0.79 15.33 -1.35
N ASN A 198 -1.61 16.38 -1.52
CA ASN A 198 -1.14 17.69 -1.98
C ASN A 198 -0.37 18.44 -0.89
N GLU A 199 -0.86 18.41 0.35
CA GLU A 199 -0.19 19.02 1.50
C GLU A 199 1.19 18.39 1.71
N ASN A 200 1.27 17.05 1.72
CA ASN A 200 2.55 16.37 1.89
C ASN A 200 3.52 16.59 0.70
N LYS A 201 3.00 16.76 -0.52
CA LYS A 201 3.82 17.15 -1.67
C LYS A 201 4.40 18.57 -1.50
N GLU A 202 3.63 19.50 -0.95
CA GLU A 202 4.10 20.86 -0.69
C GLU A 202 5.16 20.87 0.42
N GLU A 203 4.94 20.11 1.49
CA GLU A 203 5.93 19.90 2.56
C GLU A 203 7.27 19.37 2.01
N ASP A 204 7.23 18.34 1.15
CA ASP A 204 8.43 17.81 0.49
C ASP A 204 9.13 18.88 -0.38
N SER A 205 8.36 19.75 -1.04
CA SER A 205 8.91 20.85 -1.86
C SER A 205 9.60 21.90 -1.00
N ILE A 206 9.04 22.22 0.17
CA ILE A 206 9.62 23.15 1.15
C ILE A 206 10.91 22.56 1.72
N GLU A 207 10.90 21.29 2.14
CA GLU A 207 12.08 20.59 2.65
C GLU A 207 13.22 20.56 1.60
N LEU A 208 12.89 20.25 0.34
CA LEU A 208 13.85 20.27 -0.75
C LEU A 208 14.43 21.68 -0.98
N SER A 209 13.60 22.72 -0.91
CA SER A 209 14.07 24.10 -1.03
C SER A 209 15.07 24.46 0.07
N HIS A 210 14.79 24.06 1.31
CA HIS A 210 15.72 24.27 2.43
C HIS A 210 17.06 23.55 2.21
N ARG A 211 17.05 22.27 1.77
CA ARG A 211 18.29 21.54 1.43
C ARG A 211 19.09 22.25 0.33
N LEU A 212 18.42 22.85 -0.66
CA LEU A 212 19.09 23.60 -1.73
C LEU A 212 19.72 24.91 -1.23
N ASP A 213 19.05 25.61 -0.32
CA ASP A 213 19.57 26.84 0.26
C ASP A 213 20.76 26.57 1.19
N ASP A 214 20.74 25.47 1.94
CA ASP A 214 21.89 25.02 2.74
C ASP A 214 23.11 24.71 1.84
N ILE A 215 22.91 23.97 0.75
CA ILE A 215 23.98 23.68 -0.23
C ILE A 215 24.52 24.98 -0.84
N ARG A 216 23.65 25.93 -1.18
CA ARG A 216 24.08 27.23 -1.72
C ARG A 216 24.93 28.00 -0.71
N ALA A 217 24.52 28.05 0.55
CA ALA A 217 25.27 28.72 1.61
C ALA A 217 26.65 28.08 1.84
N GLU A 218 26.76 26.75 1.77
CA GLU A 218 28.05 26.05 1.83
C GLU A 218 28.93 26.34 0.61
N MET A 219 28.34 26.41 -0.59
CA MET A 219 29.06 26.69 -1.83
C MET A 219 29.40 28.19 -2.03
N GLU A 220 28.78 29.10 -1.28
CA GLU A 220 29.09 30.54 -1.29
C GLU A 220 30.41 30.88 -0.58
N TYR A 221 31.11 29.87 -0.03
CA TYR A 221 32.51 29.95 0.43
C TYR A 221 33.52 29.27 -0.53
N PRO A 222 33.69 29.74 -1.78
CA PRO A 222 34.63 29.14 -2.73
C PRO A 222 36.13 29.37 -2.42
N PHE A 223 36.48 30.07 -1.32
CA PHE A 223 37.85 30.53 -1.06
C PHE A 223 38.62 29.80 0.06
N VAL A 224 38.01 28.89 0.83
CA VAL A 224 38.73 28.23 1.95
C VAL A 224 39.44 26.94 1.51
N LEU A 225 39.10 26.35 0.37
CA LEU A 225 39.69 25.08 -0.12
C LEU A 225 40.70 25.23 -1.25
N ILE A 226 40.83 26.40 -1.89
CA ILE A 226 41.75 26.62 -3.01
C ILE A 226 43.12 27.18 -2.55
N TYR A 227 43.27 27.53 -1.26
CA TYR A 227 44.51 28.12 -0.70
C TYR A 227 45.09 27.36 0.51
N ARG A 228 44.89 26.03 0.60
CA ARG A 228 45.65 25.18 1.54
C ARG A 228 46.45 24.11 0.83
#